data_AF-A0A3S4LL81-F1
#
_entry.id   AF-A0A3S4LL81-F1
#
_cell.length_a   1.000
_cell.length_b   1.000
_cell.length_c   1.000
_cell.angle_alpha   90.00
_cell.angle_beta   90.00
_cell.angle_gamma   90.00
#
_symmetry.space_group_name_H-M   'P 1'
#
loop_
_entity.id
_entity.type
_entity.pdbx_description
1 polymer ?
#
loop_
_entity_poly.entity_id
_entity_poly.type
_entity_poly.pdbx_seq_one_letter_code
_entity_poly.pdbx_strand_id
1 'polypeptide(L)' 'MTSGEALKAQPELIRTMSVTPPLHLPEIRLIEIEGVDLQPCGGTHVARTGEVGRVRVKKIESKGARNKRVVVELVD' A
#
# COMPACT_ATOMS: atom_id res chain seq x y z
N MET A 1 -6.28 -11.38 7.15
CA MET A 1 -5.94 -10.74 8.44
C MET A 1 -4.63 -11.35 8.94
N THR A 2 -3.84 -10.65 9.74
CA THR A 2 -2.59 -11.16 10.36
C THR A 2 -2.40 -10.57 11.76
N SER A 3 -1.55 -11.15 12.60
CA SER A 3 -1.20 -10.53 13.90
C SER A 3 -0.05 -9.54 13.74
N GLY A 4 0.06 -8.58 14.66
CA GLY A 4 1.21 -7.67 14.68
C GLY A 4 2.56 -8.37 14.86
N GLU A 5 2.58 -9.53 15.53
CA GLU A 5 3.76 -10.38 15.66
C GLU A 5 4.12 -11.09 14.35
N ALA A 6 3.14 -11.66 13.65
CA ALA A 6 3.36 -12.26 12.34
C ALA A 6 3.82 -11.21 11.32
N LEU A 7 3.27 -9.99 11.37
CA LEU A 7 3.69 -8.89 10.51
C LEU A 7 5.13 -8.41 10.81
N LYS A 8 5.58 -8.48 12.07
CA LYS A 8 7.00 -8.24 12.41
C LYS A 8 7.95 -9.26 11.79
N ALA A 9 7.51 -10.51 11.65
CA ALA A 9 8.29 -11.57 11.03
C ALA A 9 8.41 -11.41 9.50
N GLN A 10 7.57 -10.56 8.90
CA GLN A 10 7.53 -10.28 7.46
C GLN A 10 7.65 -8.77 7.16
N PRO A 11 8.82 -8.16 7.46
CA PRO A 11 9.00 -6.71 7.34
C PRO A 11 8.83 -6.18 5.91
N GLU A 12 8.99 -7.04 4.89
CA GLU A 12 8.78 -6.71 3.47
C GLU A 12 7.34 -6.30 3.14
N LEU A 13 6.36 -6.74 3.95
CA LEU A 13 4.96 -6.34 3.79
C LEU A 13 4.72 -4.88 4.24
N ILE A 14 5.65 -4.31 5.02
CA ILE A 14 5.59 -2.92 5.49
C ILE A 14 6.35 -2.02 4.52
N ARG A 15 5.64 -1.48 3.52
CA ARG A 15 6.26 -0.63 2.48
C ARG A 15 6.47 0.83 2.88
N THR A 16 5.89 1.25 3.99
CA THR A 16 5.94 2.64 4.47
C THR A 16 7.26 2.90 5.18
N MET A 17 8.04 3.87 4.68
CA MET A 17 9.32 4.27 5.31
C MET A 17 9.13 5.10 6.59
N SER A 18 7.95 5.66 6.82
CA SER A 18 7.72 6.68 7.87
C SER A 18 6.68 6.29 8.92
N VAL A 19 5.80 5.34 8.62
CA VAL A 19 4.70 4.97 9.51
C VAL A 19 4.56 3.46 9.52
N THR A 20 4.90 2.85 10.63
CA THR A 20 4.69 1.42 10.84
C THR A 20 3.25 1.19 11.30
N PRO A 21 2.53 0.19 10.76
CA PRO A 21 1.25 -0.24 11.32
C PRO A 21 1.37 -0.53 12.82
N PRO A 22 0.32 -0.36 13.63
CA PRO A 22 0.38 -0.64 15.06
C PRO A 22 0.58 -2.14 15.34
N LEU A 23 1.84 -2.56 15.47
CA LEU A 23 2.26 -3.97 15.58
C LEU A 23 1.91 -4.65 16.90
N HIS A 24 1.23 -3.96 17.82
CA HIS A 24 0.73 -4.53 19.07
C HIS A 24 -0.72 -5.01 18.94
N LEU A 25 -1.38 -4.76 17.80
CA LEU A 25 -2.74 -5.21 17.59
C LEU A 25 -2.81 -6.73 17.42
N PRO A 26 -3.83 -7.38 18.02
CA PRO A 26 -4.04 -8.81 17.88
C PRO A 26 -4.37 -9.18 16.44
N GLU A 27 -4.99 -8.24 15.71
CA GLU A 27 -5.42 -8.43 14.34
C GLU A 27 -5.18 -7.17 13.51
N ILE A 28 -4.57 -7.34 12.35
CA ILE A 28 -4.23 -6.32 11.37
C ILE A 28 -4.82 -6.76 10.03
N ARG A 29 -5.52 -5.83 9.38
CA ARG A 29 -6.11 -6.07 8.08
C ARG A 29 -5.05 -6.04 6.98
N LEU A 30 -5.04 -7.09 6.17
CA LEU A 30 -4.25 -7.18 4.95
C LEU A 30 -5.18 -7.00 3.74
N ILE A 31 -4.66 -6.33 2.72
CA ILE A 31 -5.27 -6.19 1.40
C ILE A 31 -4.35 -6.90 0.42
N GLU A 32 -4.93 -7.82 -0.34
CA GLU A 32 -4.23 -8.58 -1.38
C GLU A 32 -4.75 -8.15 -2.75
N ILE A 33 -3.82 -7.92 -3.67
CA ILE A 33 -4.06 -7.92 -5.10
C ILE A 33 -3.30 -9.13 -5.64
N GLU A 34 -4.02 -10.17 -6.03
CA GLU A 34 -3.47 -11.48 -6.40
C GLU A 34 -2.32 -11.34 -7.42
N GLY A 35 -1.17 -11.93 -7.08
CA GLY A 35 0.03 -11.92 -7.91
C GLY A 35 0.73 -10.56 -8.06
N VAL A 36 0.24 -9.51 -7.39
CA VAL A 36 0.77 -8.13 -7.50
C VAL A 36 1.29 -7.62 -6.16
N ASP A 37 0.46 -7.63 -5.11
CA ASP A 37 0.85 -7.06 -3.82
C ASP A 37 0.02 -7.60 -2.64
N LEU A 38 0.61 -7.58 -1.46
CA LEU A 38 -0.03 -7.89 -0.19
C LEU A 38 0.44 -6.88 0.86
N GLN A 39 -0.48 -6.11 1.44
CA GLN A 39 -0.12 -4.99 2.32
C GLN A 39 -1.05 -4.84 3.53
N PRO A 40 -0.53 -4.40 4.69
CA PRO A 40 -1.35 -4.00 5.82
C PRO A 40 -2.02 -2.64 5.56
N CYS A 41 -3.35 -2.63 5.44
CA CYS A 41 -4.11 -1.39 5.18
C CYS A 41 -5.50 -1.40 5.86
N GLY A 42 -5.82 -0.28 6.52
CA GLY A 42 -7.11 -0.04 7.18
C GLY A 42 -8.13 0.75 6.36
N GLY A 43 -7.80 1.16 5.12
CA GLY A 43 -8.66 2.00 4.28
C GLY A 43 -9.84 1.25 3.63
N THR A 44 -10.78 1.98 3.04
CA THR A 44 -11.84 1.39 2.22
C THR A 44 -11.33 1.12 0.80
N HIS A 45 -11.45 -0.11 0.33
CA HIS A 45 -11.01 -0.53 -1.01
C HIS A 45 -12.21 -0.92 -1.87
N VAL A 46 -12.07 -0.76 -3.18
CA VAL A 46 -12.96 -1.35 -4.19
C VAL A 46 -12.84 -2.88 -4.18
N ALA A 47 -13.82 -3.59 -4.75
CA ALA A 47 -13.81 -5.05 -4.76
C ALA A 47 -12.86 -5.63 -5.82
N ARG A 48 -12.62 -4.92 -6.94
CA ARG A 48 -11.67 -5.33 -7.99
C ARG A 48 -10.95 -4.13 -8.62
N THR A 49 -9.72 -4.36 -9.12
CA THR A 49 -8.86 -3.31 -9.70
C THR A 49 -9.50 -2.56 -10.87
N GLY A 50 -10.35 -3.23 -11.66
CA GLY A 50 -11.07 -2.61 -12.77
C GLY A 50 -12.06 -1.51 -12.37
N GLU A 51 -12.49 -1.43 -11.11
CA GLU A 51 -13.35 -0.35 -10.61
C GLU A 51 -12.62 0.99 -10.48
N VAL A 52 -11.28 0.98 -10.41
CA VAL A 52 -10.48 2.21 -10.37
C VAL A 52 -10.54 2.96 -11.70
N GLY A 53 -10.79 2.26 -12.81
CA GLY A 53 -10.79 2.85 -14.15
C GLY A 53 -9.39 3.08 -14.71
N ARG A 54 -9.28 3.97 -15.70
CA ARG A 54 -7.99 4.29 -16.33
C ARG A 54 -7.22 5.27 -15.44
N VAL A 55 -5.90 5.09 -15.37
CA VAL A 55 -5.01 5.92 -14.55
C VAL A 55 -3.90 6.48 -15.42
N ARG A 56 -3.58 7.77 -15.24
CA ARG A 56 -2.46 8.44 -15.92
C ARG A 56 -1.45 8.96 -14.91
N VAL A 57 -0.16 8.80 -15.22
CA VAL A 57 0.91 9.49 -14.48
C VAL A 57 0.93 10.96 -14.92
N LYS A 58 0.46 11.84 -14.03
CA LYS A 58 0.37 13.28 -14.28
C LYS A 58 1.72 13.96 -14.21
N LYS A 59 2.53 13.60 -13.21
CA LYS A 59 3.83 14.23 -12.94
C LYS A 59 4.72 13.28 -12.15
N ILE A 60 6.03 13.34 -12.41
CA ILE A 60 7.04 12.71 -11.56
C ILE A 60 7.97 13.80 -11.05
N GLU A 61 8.14 13.87 -9.73
CA GLU A 61 8.98 14.85 -9.05
C GLU A 61 10.09 14.16 -8.27
N SER A 62 11.31 14.70 -8.34
CA SER A 62 12.38 14.26 -7.43
C SER A 62 12.16 14.86 -6.03
N LYS A 63 12.28 14.03 -4.99
CA LYS A 63 12.24 14.43 -3.57
C LYS A 63 13.54 14.05 -2.88
N GLY A 64 14.66 14.30 -3.56
CA GLY A 64 16.02 13.97 -3.11
C GLY A 64 16.61 12.77 -3.84
N ALA A 65 17.81 12.36 -3.43
CA ALA A 65 18.60 11.36 -4.16
C ALA A 65 17.94 9.97 -4.26
N ARG A 66 17.13 9.58 -3.28
CA ARG A 66 16.53 8.23 -3.19
C ARG A 66 15.02 8.18 -3.46
N ASN A 67 14.34 9.32 -3.49
CA ASN A 67 12.88 9.37 -3.50
C ASN A 67 12.37 10.08 -4.76
N LYS A 68 11.46 9.41 -5.48
CA LYS A 68 10.64 10.03 -6.53
C LYS A 68 9.18 10.03 -6.06
N ARG A 69 8.49 11.15 -6.23
CA ARG A 69 7.05 11.27 -6.03
C ARG A 69 6.37 11.14 -7.38
N VAL A 70 5.54 10.11 -7.52
CA VAL A 70 4.70 9.91 -8.70
C VAL A 70 3.30 10.43 -8.37
N VAL A 71 2.83 11.42 -9.11
CA VAL A 71 1.47 11.95 -9.01
C VAL A 71 0.63 11.29 -10.09
N VAL A 72 -0.43 10.60 -9.69
CA VAL A 72 -1.37 9.92 -10.59
C VAL A 72 -2.73 10.61 -10.56
N GLU A 73 -3.47 10.52 -11.65
CA GLU A 73 -4.86 10.96 -11.74
C GLU A 73 -5.72 9.87 -12.40
N LEU A 74 -6.98 9.80 -11.97
CA LEU A 74 -7.99 8.99 -12.64
C LEU A 74 -8.40 9.72 -13.92
N VAL A 75 -8.43 8.99 -15.02
CA VAL A 75 -8.86 9.49 -16.32
C VAL A 75 -10.08 8.68 -16.73
N ASP A 76 -11.17 9.37 -17.04
CA ASP A 76 -12.40 8.75 -17.51
C ASP A 76 -12.16 8.02 -18.85
#